data_AF-A0A6G2FZ12-F1
#
_entry.id   AF-A0A6G2FZ12-F1
#
_cell.length_a   1.000
_cell.length_b   1.000
_cell.length_c   1.000
_cell.angle_alpha   90.00
_cell.angle_beta   90.00
_cell.angle_gamma   90.00
#
_symmetry.space_group_name_H-M   'P 1'
#
loop_
_entity.id
_entity.type
_entity.pdbx_description
1 polymer ?
#
loop_
_entity_poly.entity_id
_entity_poly.type
_entity_poly.pdbx_seq_one_letter_code
_entity_poly.pdbx_strand_id
1 'polypeptide(L)'
;MDGAARLTRLARDAVDENEAAAYRGRRAEMLADHDFTSRIREEDETLVLHPAEWMDDGVVRVERIEDTGRAYEIPLTGADVDGDWDAVEEHNAELVDAVEAEDGATHAANARIFADFMGNHYLRRADAASRDEIQEFLTEYYPRNAWPSKKQETVVRESVERVFEAADADVPEF
;
A
#
# COMPACT_ATOMS: atom_id res chain seq x y z
N MET A 1 2.38 13.06 8.68
CA MET A 1 3.17 11.81 8.55
C MET A 1 2.48 10.86 7.59
N ASP A 2 1.23 10.48 7.86
CA ASP A 2 0.45 9.53 7.03
C ASP A 2 0.35 9.94 5.56
N GLY A 3 0.18 11.24 5.28
CA GLY A 3 0.20 11.76 3.90
C GLY A 3 1.53 11.53 3.16
N ALA A 4 2.67 11.62 3.86
CA ALA A 4 3.98 11.37 3.25
C ALA A 4 4.21 9.88 2.97
N ALA A 5 3.70 9.00 3.84
CA ALA A 5 3.71 7.56 3.62
C ALA A 5 2.83 7.18 2.43
N ARG A 6 1.58 7.69 2.36
CA ARG A 6 0.67 7.49 1.22
C ARG A 6 1.31 7.90 -0.10
N LEU A 7 1.85 9.12 -0.18
CA LEU A 7 2.54 9.61 -1.39
C LEU A 7 3.77 8.77 -1.74
N THR A 8 4.45 8.19 -0.75
CA THR A 8 5.59 7.30 -0.99
C THR A 8 5.15 5.96 -1.58
N ARG A 9 4.04 5.39 -1.11
CA ARG A 9 3.47 4.15 -1.69
C ARG A 9 3.03 4.40 -3.14
N LEU A 10 2.26 5.45 -3.38
CA LEU A 10 1.86 5.86 -4.74
C LEU A 10 3.05 6.05 -5.68
N ALA A 11 4.15 6.66 -5.20
CA ALA A 11 5.36 6.84 -6.01
C ALA A 11 6.12 5.54 -6.30
N ARG A 12 5.93 4.49 -5.49
CA ARG A 12 6.50 3.15 -5.71
C ARG A 12 5.64 2.34 -6.67
N ASP A 13 4.32 2.49 -6.55
CA ASP A 13 3.34 1.75 -7.34
C ASP A 13 3.11 2.34 -8.75
N ALA A 14 3.51 3.60 -8.97
CA ALA A 14 3.36 4.28 -10.26
C ALA A 14 4.23 3.63 -11.35
N VAL A 15 3.59 3.29 -12.49
CA VAL A 15 4.25 2.75 -13.69
C VAL A 15 4.94 3.85 -14.49
N ASP A 16 4.36 5.06 -14.53
CA ASP A 16 4.94 6.23 -15.20
C ASP A 16 5.90 6.98 -14.26
N GLU A 17 7.16 7.13 -14.68
CA GLU A 17 8.17 7.83 -13.88
C GLU A 17 7.84 9.32 -13.64
N ASN A 18 7.09 9.97 -14.54
CA ASN A 18 6.62 11.35 -14.31
C ASN A 18 5.56 11.39 -13.21
N GLU A 19 4.67 10.40 -13.15
CA GLU A 19 3.70 10.27 -12.07
C GLU A 19 4.41 9.98 -10.74
N ALA A 20 5.35 9.03 -10.74
CA ALA A 20 6.18 8.74 -9.58
C ALA A 20 6.93 10.00 -9.08
N ALA A 21 7.52 10.77 -10.01
CA ALA A 21 8.19 12.03 -9.70
C ALA A 21 7.22 13.08 -9.14
N ALA A 22 6.00 13.18 -9.64
CA ALA A 22 4.97 14.09 -9.13
C ALA A 22 4.60 13.76 -7.67
N TYR A 23 4.40 12.48 -7.34
CA TYR A 23 4.15 12.05 -5.96
C TYR A 23 5.34 12.34 -5.04
N ARG A 24 6.58 12.09 -5.48
CA ARG A 24 7.80 12.43 -4.72
C ARG A 24 7.93 13.95 -4.51
N GLY A 25 7.61 14.75 -5.52
CA GLY A 25 7.60 16.22 -5.44
C GLY A 25 6.59 16.73 -4.42
N ARG A 26 5.34 16.27 -4.49
CA ARG A 26 4.30 16.63 -3.52
C ARG A 26 4.66 16.22 -2.09
N ARG A 27 5.33 15.07 -1.91
CA ARG A 27 5.86 14.66 -0.61
C ARG A 27 6.94 15.61 -0.13
N ALA A 28 7.88 15.99 -1.00
CA ALA A 28 8.97 16.90 -0.65
C ALA A 28 8.45 18.28 -0.25
N GLU A 29 7.48 18.84 -0.97
CA GLU A 29 6.81 20.08 -0.62
C GLU A 29 6.13 20.00 0.76
N MET A 30 5.35 18.94 1.00
CA MET A 30 4.70 18.71 2.28
C MET A 30 5.68 18.60 3.46
N LEU A 31 6.84 17.99 3.26
CA LEU A 31 7.85 17.83 4.32
C LEU A 31 8.64 19.13 4.54
N ALA A 32 8.89 19.91 3.49
CA ALA A 32 9.60 21.18 3.57
C ALA A 32 8.85 22.19 4.45
N ASP A 33 7.51 22.19 4.42
CA ASP A 33 6.66 23.01 5.30
C ASP A 33 6.89 22.72 6.80
N HIS A 34 7.54 21.61 7.13
CA HIS A 34 7.86 21.18 8.48
C HIS A 34 9.37 21.11 8.77
N ASP A 35 10.23 21.59 7.87
CA ASP A 35 11.70 21.45 7.95
C ASP A 35 12.18 19.98 7.96
N PHE A 36 11.46 19.08 7.28
CA PHE A 36 11.84 17.67 7.12
C PHE A 36 12.23 17.34 5.68
N THR A 37 12.99 16.27 5.53
CA THR A 37 13.20 15.56 4.26
C THR A 37 13.08 14.06 4.46
N SER A 38 13.08 13.30 3.37
CA SER A 38 12.79 11.87 3.36
C SER A 38 13.88 11.05 2.70
N ARG A 39 14.12 9.84 3.20
CA ARG A 39 14.88 8.75 2.59
C ARG A 39 14.07 7.47 2.68
N ILE A 40 14.20 6.58 1.69
CA ILE A 40 13.72 5.20 1.79
C ILE A 40 14.88 4.32 2.24
N ARG A 41 14.66 3.50 3.26
CA ARG A 41 15.54 2.40 3.64
C ARG A 41 14.98 1.14 2.98
N GLU A 42 15.67 0.63 1.96
CA GLU A 42 15.19 -0.50 1.15
C GLU A 42 15.23 -1.85 1.89
N GLU A 43 16.02 -1.97 2.95
CA GLU A 43 16.20 -3.22 3.71
C GLU A 43 14.91 -3.71 4.38
N ASP A 44 14.06 -2.77 4.82
CA ASP A 44 12.82 -2.99 5.56
C ASP A 44 11.69 -2.07 5.07
N GLU A 45 11.80 -1.57 3.83
CA GLU A 45 10.81 -0.71 3.17
C GLU A 45 10.30 0.43 4.06
N THR A 46 11.20 1.09 4.78
CA THR A 46 10.84 2.13 5.73
C THR A 46 11.08 3.52 5.16
N LEU A 47 10.06 4.38 5.24
CA LEU A 47 10.19 5.81 5.00
C LEU A 47 10.77 6.46 6.24
N VAL A 48 12.01 6.96 6.12
CA VAL A 48 12.69 7.70 7.17
C VAL A 48 12.54 9.19 6.90
N LEU A 49 11.89 9.89 7.83
CA LEU A 49 11.76 11.34 7.82
C LEU A 49 12.73 11.92 8.85
N HIS A 50 13.59 12.83 8.42
CA HIS A 50 14.54 13.48 9.32
C HIS A 50 14.62 14.98 9.07
N PRO A 51 15.00 15.78 10.08
CA PRO A 51 15.19 17.21 9.91
C PRO A 51 16.09 17.54 8.71
N ALA A 52 15.70 18.54 7.93
CA ALA A 52 16.44 18.98 6.76
C ALA A 52 17.82 19.53 7.13
N GLU A 53 17.98 20.11 8.32
CA GLU A 53 19.25 20.65 8.82
C GLU A 53 20.35 19.58 8.97
N TRP A 54 19.98 18.30 9.12
CA TRP A 54 20.93 17.19 9.16
C TRP A 54 21.59 16.94 7.81
N MET A 55 21.04 17.49 6.73
CA MET A 55 21.53 17.31 5.38
C MET A 55 22.37 18.49 4.92
N ASP A 56 23.37 18.18 4.10
CA ASP A 56 24.22 19.13 3.44
C ASP A 56 24.63 18.53 2.09
N ASP A 57 24.26 19.18 0.99
CA ASP A 57 24.46 18.68 -0.37
C ASP A 57 23.99 17.21 -0.58
N GLY A 58 22.83 16.86 -0.01
CA GLY A 58 22.25 15.52 -0.13
C GLY A 58 22.93 14.44 0.73
N VAL A 59 23.89 14.82 1.57
CA VAL A 59 24.60 13.92 2.47
C VAL A 59 24.23 14.22 3.92
N VAL A 60 24.01 13.16 4.71
CA VAL A 60 23.80 13.28 6.15
C VAL A 60 25.10 13.75 6.83
N ARG A 61 25.02 14.83 7.59
CA ARG A 61 26.07 15.36 8.46
C ARG A 61 25.84 14.89 9.88
N VAL A 62 26.52 13.80 10.26
CA VAL A 62 26.35 13.16 11.58
C VAL A 62 26.61 14.14 12.73
N GLU A 63 27.53 15.09 12.55
CA GLU A 63 27.84 16.14 13.50
C GLU A 63 26.69 17.15 13.75
N ARG A 64 25.69 17.20 12.86
CA ARG A 64 24.48 18.03 13.02
C ARG A 64 23.34 17.27 13.70
N ILE A 65 23.53 15.98 14.01
CA ILE A 65 22.53 15.14 14.66
C ILE A 65 22.78 15.18 16.17
N GLU A 66 22.08 16.09 16.86
CA GLU A 66 22.13 16.18 18.32
C GLU A 66 21.18 15.17 19.00
N ASP A 67 20.07 14.85 18.35
CA ASP A 67 19.04 13.95 18.86
C ASP A 67 18.41 13.15 17.72
N THR A 68 18.73 11.85 17.65
CA THR A 68 18.17 10.92 16.66
C THR A 68 16.67 10.70 16.84
N GLY A 69 16.10 10.98 18.02
CA GLY A 69 14.66 10.84 18.30
C GLY A 69 13.78 11.84 17.55
N ARG A 70 14.39 12.83 16.88
CA ARG A 70 13.68 13.76 15.98
C ARG A 70 13.40 13.16 14.60
N ALA A 71 14.01 12.02 14.27
CA ALA A 71 13.66 11.27 13.08
C ALA A 71 12.42 10.41 13.35
N TYR A 72 11.65 10.18 12.30
CA TYR A 72 10.51 9.30 12.31
C TYR A 72 10.70 8.20 11.28
N GLU A 73 10.44 6.97 11.67
CA GLU A 73 10.48 5.80 10.81
C GLU A 73 9.06 5.31 10.61
N ILE A 74 8.63 5.23 9.35
CA ILE A 74 7.29 4.82 8.98
C ILE A 74 7.41 3.60 8.06
N PRO A 75 7.02 2.39 8.53
CA PRO A 75 6.94 1.21 7.68
C PRO A 75 6.01 1.45 6.49
N LEU A 76 6.43 1.09 5.28
CA LEU A 76 5.58 1.20 4.09
C LEU A 76 4.76 -0.09 3.86
N THR A 77 5.17 -1.20 4.44
CA THR A 77 4.57 -2.53 4.34
C THR A 77 4.50 -3.22 5.72
N GLY A 78 3.65 -4.23 5.85
CA GLY A 78 3.58 -5.12 7.03
C GLY A 78 2.50 -4.77 8.07
N ALA A 79 2.41 -5.65 9.08
CA ALA A 79 1.40 -5.66 10.13
C ALA A 79 1.17 -4.33 10.86
N ASP A 80 2.25 -3.60 11.13
CA ASP A 80 2.18 -2.34 11.87
C ASP A 80 1.55 -1.18 11.05
N VAL A 81 1.29 -1.39 9.75
CA VAL A 81 0.73 -0.36 8.84
C VAL A 81 -0.79 -0.24 8.97
N ASP A 82 -1.51 -1.37 8.93
CA ASP A 82 -2.97 -1.39 8.94
C ASP A 82 -3.57 -1.76 10.30
N GLY A 83 -2.76 -2.21 11.25
CA GLY A 83 -3.15 -2.39 12.64
C GLY A 83 -3.42 -3.85 13.01
N ASP A 84 -4.34 -4.04 13.97
CA ASP A 84 -4.65 -5.37 14.50
C ASP A 84 -5.40 -6.23 13.48
N TRP A 85 -5.19 -7.55 13.55
CA TRP A 85 -5.78 -8.53 12.64
C TRP A 85 -7.31 -8.44 12.59
N ASP A 86 -7.95 -8.25 13.74
CA ASP A 86 -9.41 -8.13 13.83
C ASP A 86 -9.94 -6.93 13.04
N ALA A 87 -9.23 -5.79 13.07
CA ALA A 87 -9.63 -4.58 12.34
C ALA A 87 -9.43 -4.74 10.82
N VAL A 88 -8.35 -5.42 10.42
CA VAL A 88 -8.09 -5.73 9.00
C VAL A 88 -9.14 -6.70 8.46
N GLU A 89 -9.47 -7.75 9.20
CA GLU A 89 -10.49 -8.72 8.80
C GLU A 89 -11.88 -8.07 8.72
N GLU A 90 -12.26 -7.24 9.70
CA GLU A 90 -13.53 -6.52 9.69
C GLU A 90 -13.65 -5.62 8.46
N HIS A 91 -12.64 -4.79 8.19
CA HIS A 91 -12.61 -3.92 7.00
C HIS A 91 -12.69 -4.72 5.69
N ASN A 92 -11.90 -5.80 5.59
CA ASN A 92 -11.90 -6.63 4.40
C ASN A 92 -13.23 -7.37 4.18
N ALA A 93 -13.90 -7.79 5.26
CA ALA A 93 -15.23 -8.38 5.17
C ALA A 93 -16.28 -7.37 4.67
N GLU A 94 -16.23 -6.13 5.15
CA GLU A 94 -17.11 -5.05 4.66
C GLU A 94 -16.93 -4.79 3.16
N LEU A 95 -15.69 -4.80 2.65
CA LEU A 95 -15.42 -4.68 1.22
C LEU A 95 -16.02 -5.85 0.41
N VAL A 96 -15.91 -7.07 0.92
CA VAL A 96 -16.49 -8.25 0.26
C VAL A 96 -18.02 -8.17 0.22
N ASP A 97 -18.65 -7.73 1.31
CA ASP A 97 -20.10 -7.55 1.40
C ASP A 97 -20.58 -6.44 0.44
N ALA A 98 -19.82 -5.35 0.31
CA ALA A 98 -20.10 -4.28 -0.65
C ALA A 98 -20.03 -4.78 -2.11
N VAL A 99 -18.97 -5.53 -2.46
CA VAL A 99 -18.83 -6.15 -3.77
C VAL A 99 -19.96 -7.16 -4.04
N GLU A 100 -20.41 -7.91 -3.03
CA GLU A 100 -21.57 -8.82 -3.21
C GLU A 100 -22.85 -8.05 -3.51
N ALA A 101 -23.09 -6.95 -2.79
CA ALA A 101 -24.29 -6.15 -2.96
C ALA A 101 -24.37 -5.50 -4.36
N GLU A 102 -23.23 -5.08 -4.91
CA GLU A 102 -23.16 -4.33 -6.17
C GLU A 102 -22.91 -5.23 -7.40
N ASP A 103 -21.97 -6.17 -7.32
CA ASP A 103 -21.49 -6.98 -8.46
C ASP A 103 -21.86 -8.47 -8.34
N GLY A 104 -22.34 -8.90 -7.18
CA GLY A 104 -22.88 -10.24 -6.94
C GLY A 104 -21.85 -11.30 -6.57
N ALA A 105 -22.37 -12.49 -6.23
CA ALA A 105 -21.63 -13.55 -5.55
C ALA A 105 -20.36 -14.06 -6.27
N THR A 106 -20.24 -13.93 -7.59
CA THR A 106 -19.02 -14.36 -8.30
C THR A 106 -17.85 -13.41 -7.99
N HIS A 107 -18.09 -12.10 -8.02
CA HIS A 107 -17.08 -11.10 -7.67
C HIS A 107 -16.78 -11.16 -6.17
N ALA A 108 -17.80 -11.27 -5.33
CA ALA A 108 -17.62 -11.42 -3.89
C ALA A 108 -16.78 -12.64 -3.51
N ALA A 109 -16.96 -13.78 -4.17
CA ALA A 109 -16.15 -14.97 -3.92
C ALA A 109 -14.67 -14.76 -4.27
N ASN A 110 -14.37 -14.03 -5.34
CA ASN A 110 -12.99 -13.69 -5.70
C ASN A 110 -12.41 -12.64 -4.75
N ALA A 111 -13.20 -11.61 -4.41
CA ALA A 111 -12.86 -10.58 -3.43
C ALA A 111 -12.53 -11.19 -2.07
N ARG A 112 -13.28 -12.21 -1.62
CA ARG A 112 -12.98 -12.91 -0.37
C ARG A 112 -11.62 -13.58 -0.39
N ILE A 113 -11.27 -14.25 -1.48
CA ILE A 113 -9.97 -14.92 -1.61
C ILE A 113 -8.83 -13.89 -1.63
N PHE A 114 -9.07 -12.73 -2.26
CA PHE A 114 -8.13 -11.62 -2.22
C PHE A 114 -7.98 -11.02 -0.81
N ALA A 115 -9.09 -10.78 -0.11
CA ALA A 115 -9.12 -10.35 1.29
C ALA A 115 -8.37 -11.32 2.21
N ASP A 116 -8.60 -12.63 2.05
CA ASP A 116 -7.91 -13.67 2.80
C ASP A 116 -6.39 -13.64 2.54
N PHE A 117 -5.98 -13.41 1.30
CA PHE A 117 -4.57 -13.25 0.95
C PHE A 117 -3.96 -12.03 1.63
N MET A 118 -4.60 -10.86 1.49
CA MET A 118 -4.08 -9.61 2.05
C MET A 118 -4.03 -9.63 3.58
N GLY A 119 -5.11 -10.10 4.22
CA GLY A 119 -5.20 -10.19 5.67
C GLY A 119 -4.27 -11.25 6.28
N ASN A 120 -4.16 -12.44 5.69
CA ASN A 120 -3.34 -13.51 6.28
C ASN A 120 -1.86 -13.43 5.89
N HIS A 121 -1.53 -12.93 4.70
CA HIS A 121 -0.15 -12.89 4.20
C HIS A 121 0.55 -11.57 4.57
N TYR A 122 -0.15 -10.44 4.51
CA TYR A 122 0.43 -9.12 4.76
C TYR A 122 -0.11 -8.41 6.00
N LEU A 123 -1.15 -8.96 6.66
CA LEU A 123 -1.91 -8.27 7.69
C LEU A 123 -2.35 -6.89 7.22
N ARG A 124 -2.96 -6.87 6.04
CA ARG A 124 -3.22 -5.65 5.28
C ARG A 124 -4.65 -5.60 4.75
N ARG A 125 -5.19 -4.40 4.67
CA ARG A 125 -6.45 -4.13 4.00
C ARG A 125 -6.33 -4.38 2.50
N ALA A 126 -7.37 -4.95 1.90
CA ALA A 126 -7.38 -5.33 0.50
C ALA A 126 -7.36 -4.12 -0.45
N ASP A 127 -7.99 -3.02 -0.06
CA ASP A 127 -8.02 -1.74 -0.79
C ASP A 127 -6.72 -0.92 -0.65
N ALA A 128 -5.75 -1.42 0.12
CA ALA A 128 -4.42 -0.82 0.27
C ALA A 128 -3.32 -1.63 -0.41
N ALA A 129 -3.69 -2.68 -1.16
CA ALA A 129 -2.74 -3.55 -1.83
C ALA A 129 -1.94 -2.78 -2.90
N SER A 130 -0.64 -3.02 -2.93
CA SER A 130 0.28 -2.54 -3.95
C SER A 130 0.17 -3.37 -5.22
N ARG A 131 0.75 -2.85 -6.30
CA ARG A 131 0.83 -3.54 -7.58
C ARG A 131 1.47 -4.93 -7.46
N ASP A 132 2.58 -5.03 -6.74
CA ASP A 132 3.34 -6.28 -6.62
C ASP A 132 2.57 -7.32 -5.80
N GLU A 133 1.88 -6.91 -4.73
CA GLU A 133 0.99 -7.76 -3.94
C GLU A 133 -0.18 -8.28 -4.82
N ILE A 134 -0.78 -7.43 -5.67
CA ILE A 134 -1.84 -7.84 -6.61
C ILE A 134 -1.29 -8.82 -7.67
N GLN A 135 -0.08 -8.59 -8.19
CA GLN A 135 0.53 -9.50 -9.16
C GLN A 135 0.87 -10.86 -8.55
N GLU A 136 1.38 -10.88 -7.32
CA GLU A 136 1.59 -12.10 -6.56
C GLU A 136 0.27 -12.83 -6.33
N PHE A 137 -0.79 -12.11 -5.94
CA PHE A 137 -2.12 -12.68 -5.78
C PHE A 137 -2.58 -13.39 -7.05
N LEU A 138 -2.57 -12.68 -8.18
CA LEU A 138 -3.13 -13.18 -9.45
C LEU A 138 -2.32 -14.32 -10.06
N THR A 139 -0.99 -14.26 -9.97
CA THR A 139 -0.10 -15.18 -10.68
C THR A 139 0.38 -16.35 -9.82
N GLU A 140 0.41 -16.19 -8.51
CA GLU A 140 0.95 -17.19 -7.58
C GLU A 140 -0.10 -17.71 -6.61
N TYR A 141 -0.74 -16.83 -5.84
CA TYR A 141 -1.61 -17.25 -4.74
C TYR A 141 -2.92 -17.86 -5.25
N TYR A 142 -3.64 -17.12 -6.09
CA TYR A 142 -4.98 -17.47 -6.55
C TYR A 142 -4.99 -18.81 -7.32
N PRO A 143 -4.09 -19.09 -8.29
CA PRO A 143 -4.08 -20.37 -8.99
C PRO A 143 -3.76 -21.57 -8.08
N ARG A 144 -3.02 -21.36 -6.99
CA ARG A 144 -2.60 -22.42 -6.06
C ARG A 144 -3.64 -22.71 -4.96
N ASN A 145 -4.40 -21.70 -4.54
CA ASN A 145 -5.22 -21.77 -3.32
C ASN A 145 -6.73 -21.71 -3.57
N ALA A 146 -7.19 -21.02 -4.63
CA ALA A 146 -8.61 -20.69 -4.82
C ALA A 146 -9.47 -21.84 -5.35
N TRP A 147 -8.87 -22.84 -6.02
CA TRP A 147 -9.56 -23.87 -6.83
C TRP A 147 -10.78 -23.30 -7.59
N PRO A 148 -10.59 -22.22 -8.39
CA PRO A 148 -11.70 -21.42 -8.88
C PRO A 148 -12.46 -22.11 -10.01
N SER A 149 -13.74 -21.79 -10.14
CA SER A 149 -14.47 -22.10 -11.37
C SER A 149 -13.91 -21.32 -12.56
N LYS A 150 -14.12 -21.81 -13.79
CA LYS A 150 -13.73 -21.08 -15.00
C LYS A 150 -14.29 -19.66 -15.06
N LYS A 151 -15.51 -19.46 -14.53
CA LYS A 151 -16.15 -18.14 -14.47
C LYS A 151 -15.37 -17.22 -13.53
N GLN A 152 -15.03 -17.70 -12.33
CA GLN A 152 -14.23 -16.95 -11.36
C GLN A 152 -12.84 -16.62 -11.89
N GLU A 153 -12.17 -17.57 -12.54
CA GLU A 153 -10.85 -17.37 -13.17
C GLU A 153 -10.89 -16.28 -14.26
N THR A 154 -11.98 -16.21 -15.04
CA THR A 154 -12.11 -15.21 -16.11
C THR A 154 -12.33 -13.79 -15.58
N VAL A 155 -12.92 -13.64 -14.39
CA VAL A 155 -13.31 -12.32 -13.83
C VAL A 155 -12.49 -11.90 -12.62
N VAL A 156 -11.46 -12.66 -12.22
CA VAL A 156 -10.69 -12.38 -11.00
C VAL A 156 -10.01 -11.01 -11.02
N ARG A 157 -9.45 -10.59 -12.16
CA ARG A 157 -8.83 -9.27 -12.30
C ARG A 157 -9.84 -8.16 -12.07
N GLU A 158 -10.99 -8.23 -12.76
CA GLU A 158 -12.09 -7.28 -12.56
C GLU A 158 -12.60 -7.32 -11.10
N SER A 159 -12.64 -8.50 -10.47
CA SER A 159 -13.06 -8.62 -9.08
C SER A 159 -12.11 -7.90 -8.10
N VAL A 160 -10.81 -7.87 -8.39
CA VAL A 160 -9.85 -7.08 -7.60
C VAL A 160 -10.13 -5.59 -7.80
N GLU A 161 -10.35 -5.13 -9.04
CA GLU A 161 -10.71 -3.73 -9.33
C GLU A 161 -11.96 -3.31 -8.54
N ARG A 162 -12.99 -4.17 -8.45
CA ARG A 162 -14.21 -3.88 -7.68
C ARG A 162 -13.99 -3.69 -6.18
N VAL A 163 -12.97 -4.32 -5.59
CA VAL A 163 -12.62 -4.11 -4.18
C VAL A 163 -12.13 -2.68 -3.94
N PHE A 164 -11.31 -2.15 -4.84
CA PHE A 164 -10.84 -0.77 -4.76
C PHE A 164 -11.97 0.23 -5.04
N GLU A 165 -12.82 -0.05 -6.02
CA GLU A 165 -14.02 0.78 -6.30
C GLU A 165 -14.95 0.85 -5.08
N ALA A 166 -15.20 -0.27 -4.40
CA ALA A 166 -16.02 -0.31 -3.18
C ALA A 166 -15.43 0.54 -2.03
N ALA A 167 -14.12 0.78 -2.04
CA ALA A 167 -13.42 1.60 -1.06
C ALA A 167 -13.24 3.07 -1.49
N ASP A 168 -13.68 3.46 -2.70
CA ASP A 168 -13.32 4.72 -3.36
C ASP A 168 -11.79 4.95 -3.38
N ALA A 169 -11.05 3.86 -3.60
CA ALA A 169 -9.60 3.83 -3.59
C ALA A 169 -9.02 3.84 -5.01
N ASP A 170 -7.84 4.44 -5.16
CA ASP A 170 -7.09 4.43 -6.41
C ASP A 170 -6.64 3.00 -6.75
N VAL A 171 -7.02 2.48 -7.91
CA VAL A 171 -6.60 1.15 -8.39
C VAL A 171 -5.16 1.22 -8.91
N PRO A 172 -4.20 0.43 -8.39
CA PRO A 172 -2.88 0.33 -8.98
C PRO A 172 -2.94 -0.24 -10.41
N GLU A 173 -2.03 0.16 -11.29
CA GLU A 173 -1.98 -0.41 -12.64
C GLU A 173 -1.25 -1.78 -12.63
N PHE A 174 -1.98 -2.89 -12.82
CA PHE A 174 -1.47 -4.28 -12.75
C PHE A 174 -1.89 -5.18 -13.92
#